data_AF-A0A4Q3VNU1-F1
#
_entry.id   AF-A0A4Q3VNU1-F1
#
_cell.length_a   1.000
_cell.length_b   1.000
_cell.length_c   1.000
_cell.angle_alpha   90.00
_cell.angle_beta   90.00
_cell.angle_gamma   90.00
#
_symmetry.space_group_name_H-M   'P 1'
#
loop_
_entity.id
_entity.type
_entity.pdbx_description
1 polymer ?
#
loop_
_entity_poly.entity_id
_entity_poly.type
_entity_poly.pdbx_seq_one_letter_code
_entity_poly.pdbx_strand_id
1 'polypeptide(L)'
;MTLTRDLPIVGLDREIPEELFVVLHASSRRYGCFCHQGIHGLAAFSSRADAERFRSLIELTGLYVVPIEFDQARQVAKERPMPVVALLLLDDLADPIVHYVR
;
A
#
# COMPACT_ATOMS: atom_id res chain seq x y z
N MET A 1 21.56 3.83 -21.98
CA MET A 1 21.22 2.61 -21.22
C MET A 1 21.26 2.97 -19.75
N THR A 2 20.09 3.21 -19.15
CA THR A 2 20.00 3.66 -17.77
C THR A 2 20.11 2.44 -16.87
N LEU A 3 21.24 2.29 -16.18
CA LEU A 3 21.44 1.27 -15.15
C LEU A 3 20.57 1.65 -13.94
N THR A 4 19.35 1.12 -13.88
CA THR A 4 18.54 1.14 -12.67
C THR A 4 19.22 0.20 -11.68
N ARG A 5 20.00 0.76 -10.75
CA ARG A 5 20.53 -0.01 -9.62
C ARG A 5 19.36 -0.37 -8.73
N ASP A 6 19.01 -1.66 -8.69
CA ASP A 6 18.20 -2.27 -7.63
C ASP A 6 18.93 -2.08 -6.30
N LEU A 7 18.73 -0.92 -5.68
CA LEU A 7 19.12 -0.71 -4.31
C LEU A 7 18.16 -1.55 -3.45
N PRO A 8 18.67 -2.50 -2.63
CA PRO A 8 17.82 -3.17 -1.66
C PRO A 8 17.17 -2.07 -0.80
N ILE A 9 15.85 -2.12 -0.74
CA ILE A 9 15.04 -1.17 0.04
C ILE A 9 15.51 -1.32 1.49
N VAL A 10 16.24 -0.31 1.97
CA VAL A 10 16.85 -0.30 3.30
C VAL A 10 15.74 -0.45 4.34
N GLY A 11 15.76 -1.56 5.10
CA GLY A 11 14.82 -1.81 6.21
C GLY A 11 14.05 -3.12 6.16
N LEU A 12 14.36 -4.05 5.24
CA LEU A 12 13.61 -5.30 5.08
C LEU A 12 14.49 -6.53 5.14
N ASP A 13 14.53 -7.17 6.31
CA ASP A 13 14.95 -8.57 6.41
C ASP A 13 13.82 -9.54 6.01
N ARG A 14 12.75 -9.03 5.37
CA ARG A 14 11.56 -9.77 4.93
C ARG A 14 11.32 -9.53 3.44
N GLU A 15 11.12 -10.62 2.70
CA GLU A 15 10.74 -10.57 1.29
C GLU A 15 9.38 -9.88 1.15
N ILE A 16 9.32 -8.76 0.44
CA ILE A 16 8.06 -8.14 0.07
C ILE A 16 7.44 -8.98 -1.05
N PRO A 17 6.15 -9.35 -0.96
CA PRO A 17 5.45 -10.01 -2.06
C PRO A 17 5.44 -9.16 -3.33
N GLU A 18 5.66 -9.79 -4.48
CA GLU A 18 5.56 -9.11 -5.78
C GLU A 18 4.13 -8.61 -6.07
N GLU A 19 3.12 -9.33 -5.56
CA GLU A 19 1.70 -8.99 -5.64
C GLU A 19 1.19 -8.56 -4.26
N LEU A 20 0.54 -7.40 -4.21
CA LEU A 20 -0.11 -6.85 -3.04
C LEU A 20 -1.60 -6.65 -3.30
N PHE A 21 -2.38 -6.58 -2.23
CA PHE A 21 -3.79 -6.28 -2.28
C PHE A 21 -4.02 -4.88 -1.73
N VAL A 22 -4.77 -4.05 -2.46
CA VAL A 22 -5.17 -2.71 -2.03
C VAL A 22 -6.68 -2.56 -2.13
N VAL A 23 -7.23 -1.64 -1.36
CA VAL A 23 -8.66 -1.32 -1.42
C VAL A 23 -8.87 -0.13 -2.37
N LEU A 24 -9.79 -0.24 -3.33
CA LEU A 24 -10.12 0.79 -4.32
C LEU A 24 -11.61 1.12 -4.30
N HIS A 25 -11.94 2.40 -4.37
CA HIS A 25 -13.30 2.88 -4.51
C HIS A 25 -13.66 3.09 -5.98
N ALA A 26 -14.63 2.33 -6.50
CA ALA A 26 -14.94 2.24 -7.93
C ALA A 26 -15.30 3.58 -8.57
N SER A 27 -16.12 4.40 -7.90
CA SER A 27 -16.64 5.64 -8.47
C SER A 27 -15.59 6.76 -8.49
N SER A 28 -14.78 6.87 -7.44
CA SER A 28 -13.80 7.95 -7.29
C SER A 28 -12.38 7.60 -7.76
N ARG A 29 -12.11 6.32 -8.05
CA ARG A 29 -10.76 5.77 -8.32
C ARG A 29 -9.74 6.16 -7.23
N ARG A 30 -10.20 6.20 -5.98
CA ARG A 30 -9.37 6.47 -4.79
C ARG A 30 -9.04 5.18 -4.08
N TYR A 31 -7.79 5.05 -3.65
CA TYR A 31 -7.33 3.90 -2.87
C TYR A 31 -7.52 4.14 -1.37
N GLY A 32 -7.60 3.06 -0.61
CA GLY A 32 -7.55 3.07 0.84
C GLY A 32 -6.20 3.56 1.33
N CYS A 33 -6.24 4.48 2.30
CA CYS A 33 -5.03 4.99 2.95
C CYS A 33 -5.09 4.68 4.44
N PHE A 34 -3.93 4.58 5.07
CA PHE A 34 -3.81 4.43 6.50
C PHE A 34 -2.81 5.45 7.05
N CYS A 35 -3.03 5.88 8.30
CA CYS A 35 -2.10 6.74 9.01
C CYS A 35 -1.62 5.99 10.26
N HIS A 36 -0.34 5.66 10.31
CA HIS A 36 0.29 5.04 11.46
C HIS A 36 1.36 5.99 12.02
N GLN A 37 1.22 6.42 13.28
CA GLN A 37 2.16 7.33 13.95
C GLN A 37 2.48 8.61 13.15
N GLY A 38 1.49 9.18 12.45
CA GLY A 38 1.67 10.37 11.62
C GLY A 38 2.23 10.11 10.21
N ILE A 39 2.54 8.85 9.88
CA ILE A 39 2.96 8.44 8.54
C ILE A 39 1.71 8.07 7.74
N HIS A 40 1.44 8.86 6.69
CA HIS A 40 0.37 8.59 5.75
C HIS A 40 0.88 7.72 4.60
N GLY A 41 0.19 6.62 4.32
CA GLY A 41 0.57 5.71 3.24
C GLY A 41 -0.61 5.04 2.55
N LEU A 42 -0.33 4.48 1.38
CA LEU A 42 -1.22 3.56 0.69
C LEU A 42 -1.34 2.28 1.54
N ALA A 43 -2.57 1.89 1.89
CA ALA A 43 -2.83 0.66 2.62
C ALA A 43 -2.70 -0.54 1.66
N ALA A 44 -1.70 -1.37 1.89
CA ALA A 44 -1.44 -2.58 1.13
C ALA A 44 -1.31 -3.79 2.05
N PHE A 45 -1.59 -4.96 1.50
CA PHE A 45 -1.65 -6.22 2.24
C PHE A 45 -1.01 -7.33 1.41
N SER A 46 -0.29 -8.25 2.04
CA SER A 46 0.23 -9.45 1.37
C SER A 46 -0.88 -10.49 1.08
N SER A 47 -2.02 -10.36 1.78
CA SER A 47 -3.15 -11.28 1.71
C SER A 47 -4.44 -10.56 1.34
N ARG A 48 -5.18 -11.15 0.39
CA ARG A 48 -6.53 -10.69 0.04
C ARG A 48 -7.48 -10.68 1.23
N ALA A 49 -7.34 -11.65 2.14
CA ALA A 49 -8.22 -11.77 3.30
C ALA A 49 -8.06 -10.56 4.24
N ASP A 50 -6.84 -10.07 4.42
CA ASP A 50 -6.56 -8.93 5.30
C ASP A 50 -7.01 -7.61 4.64
N ALA A 51 -6.86 -7.47 3.33
CA ALA A 51 -7.45 -6.37 2.58
C ALA A 51 -8.99 -6.34 2.66
N GLU A 52 -9.66 -7.49 2.63
CA GLU A 52 -11.12 -7.59 2.81
C GLU A 52 -11.55 -7.22 4.23
N ARG A 53 -10.78 -7.62 5.24
CA ARG A 53 -11.01 -7.19 6.63
C ARG A 53 -10.88 -5.67 6.75
N PHE A 54 -9.80 -5.09 6.22
CA PHE A 54 -9.60 -3.64 6.22
C PHE A 54 -10.71 -2.90 5.46
N ARG A 55 -11.14 -3.42 4.30
CA ARG A 55 -12.28 -2.88 3.55
C ARG A 55 -13.55 -2.83 4.41
N SER A 56 -13.78 -3.87 5.21
CA SER A 56 -14.96 -3.98 6.07
C SER A 56 -14.95 -2.94 7.20
N LEU A 57 -13.78 -2.46 7.62
CA LEU A 57 -13.63 -1.40 8.63
C LEU A 57 -13.90 0.01 8.08
N ILE A 58 -13.78 0.24 6.76
CA ILE A 58 -13.97 1.58 6.17
C ILE A 58 -15.46 1.93 6.02
N GLU A 59 -16.37 0.94 6.10
CA GLU A 59 -17.83 1.09 6.01
C GLU A 59 -18.32 1.93 4.81
N LEU A 60 -17.52 2.02 3.75
CA LEU A 60 -17.84 2.78 2.53
C LEU A 60 -18.28 1.83 1.41
N THR A 61 -19.48 2.07 0.89
CA THR A 61 -20.05 1.29 -0.22
C THR A 61 -19.24 1.50 -1.50
N GLY A 62 -19.10 0.44 -2.31
CA GLY A 62 -18.38 0.51 -3.59
C GLY A 62 -16.85 0.38 -3.47
N LEU A 63 -16.35 0.04 -2.29
CA LEU A 63 -14.99 -0.44 -2.10
C LEU A 63 -14.86 -1.90 -2.55
N TYR A 64 -13.75 -2.21 -3.19
CA TYR A 64 -13.38 -3.57 -3.57
C TYR A 64 -11.86 -3.74 -3.45
N VAL A 65 -11.44 -4.99 -3.23
CA VAL A 65 -10.03 -5.34 -3.16
C VAL A 65 -9.52 -5.64 -4.56
N VAL A 66 -8.37 -5.08 -4.91
CA VAL A 66 -7.67 -5.34 -6.18
C VAL A 66 -6.24 -5.81 -5.91
N PRO A 67 -5.78 -6.85 -6.64
CA PRO A 67 -4.36 -7.17 -6.70
C PRO A 67 -3.64 -6.09 -7.51
N ILE A 68 -2.44 -5.75 -7.08
CA ILE A 68 -1.56 -4.79 -7.73
C ILE A 68 -0.11 -5.21 -7.50
N GLU A 69 0.73 -5.06 -8.51
CA GLU A 69 2.17 -5.30 -8.35
C GLU A 69 2.78 -4.28 -7.40
N PHE A 70 3.80 -4.68 -6.64
CA PHE A 70 4.48 -3.81 -5.69
C PHE A 70 4.95 -2.48 -6.33
N ASP A 71 5.56 -2.54 -7.51
CA ASP A 71 6.01 -1.33 -8.21
C ASP A 71 4.86 -0.44 -8.68
N GLN A 72 3.74 -1.02 -9.08
CA GLN A 72 2.53 -0.26 -9.42
C GLN A 72 1.95 0.42 -8.16
N ALA A 73 1.91 -0.29 -7.03
CA ALA A 73 1.48 0.27 -5.75
C ALA A 73 2.36 1.45 -5.31
N ARG A 74 3.68 1.37 -5.55
CA ARG A 74 4.61 2.48 -5.34
C ARG A 74 4.26 3.67 -6.23
N GLN A 75 4.01 3.48 -7.52
CA GLN A 75 3.63 4.60 -8.40
C GLN A 75 2.33 5.27 -7.94
N VAL A 76 1.32 4.47 -7.57
CA VAL A 76 0.05 4.98 -7.04
C VAL A 76 0.24 5.84 -5.79
N ALA A 77 1.18 5.47 -4.90
CA ALA A 77 1.51 6.26 -3.73
C ALA A 77 2.10 7.64 -4.13
N LYS A 78 3.01 7.68 -5.12
CA LYS A 78 3.67 8.90 -5.60
C LYS A 78 2.75 9.90 -6.31
N GLU A 79 1.71 9.43 -6.98
CA GLU A 79 0.80 10.27 -7.78
C GLU A 79 -0.14 11.15 -6.93
N ARG A 80 -0.12 11.02 -5.60
CA ARG A 80 -1.07 11.71 -4.72
C ARG A 80 -0.56 13.12 -4.33
N PRO A 81 -1.45 14.13 -4.29
CA PRO A 81 -1.08 15.52 -3.97
C PRO A 81 -0.81 15.79 -2.48
N MET A 82 -1.02 14.78 -1.62
CA MET A 82 -0.69 14.81 -0.19
C MET A 82 0.72 14.20 0.00
N PRO A 83 1.41 14.38 1.15
CA PRO A 83 2.69 13.74 1.45
C PRO A 83 2.52 12.23 1.73
N VAL A 84 1.86 11.51 0.84
CA VAL A 84 1.78 10.05 0.83
C VAL A 84 3.08 9.56 0.22
N VAL A 85 4.11 9.49 1.06
CA VAL A 85 5.46 9.07 0.68
C VAL A 85 5.69 7.64 1.18
N ALA A 86 4.64 6.86 1.41
CA ALA A 86 4.77 5.52 1.95
C ALA A 86 3.73 4.52 1.43
N LEU A 87 4.15 3.27 1.29
CA LEU A 87 3.32 2.09 1.16
C LEU A 87 3.37 1.36 2.51
N LEU A 88 2.20 1.11 3.10
CA LEU A 88 2.08 0.47 4.41
C LEU A 88 1.56 -0.94 4.21
N LEU A 89 2.39 -1.92 4.54
CA LEU A 89 1.98 -3.32 4.67
C LEU A 89 1.32 -3.51 6.03
N LEU A 90 0.01 -3.74 6.02
CA LEU A 90 -0.86 -3.75 7.20
C LEU A 90 -1.26 -5.17 7.61
N ASP A 91 -0.43 -6.16 7.29
CA ASP A 91 -0.64 -7.55 7.71
C ASP A 91 -0.65 -7.69 9.23
N ASP A 92 0.10 -6.83 9.93
CA ASP A 92 -0.04 -6.56 11.36
C ASP A 92 -0.38 -5.07 11.55
N LEU A 93 -1.59 -4.79 12.06
CA LEU A 93 -2.05 -3.42 12.33
C LEU A 93 -1.33 -2.77 13.52
N ALA A 94 -0.74 -3.56 14.42
CA ALA A 94 0.00 -3.05 15.57
C ALA A 94 1.44 -2.66 15.20
N ASP A 95 2.03 -3.34 14.21
CA ASP A 95 3.38 -3.09 13.72
C ASP A 95 3.45 -3.12 12.17
N PRO A 96 2.89 -2.09 11.50
CA PRO A 96 2.83 -2.06 10.05
C PRO A 96 4.21 -1.79 9.45
N ILE A 97 4.55 -2.54 8.41
CA ILE A 97 5.82 -2.34 7.70
C ILE A 97 5.67 -1.12 6.78
N VAL A 98 6.54 -0.13 7.00
CA VAL A 98 6.53 1.13 6.25
C VAL A 98 7.57 1.10 5.14
N HIS A 99 7.11 1.18 3.89
CA HIS A 99 7.97 1.39 2.73
C HIS A 99 7.91 2.84 2.29
N TYR A 100 8.99 3.60 2.53
CA TYR A 100 9.06 4.97 2.04
C TYR A 100 9.23 5.00 0.51
N VAL A 101 8.33 5.69 -0.15
CA VAL A 101 8.24 5.85 -1.59
C VAL A 101 8.57 7.31 -1.94
N ARG A 102 9.83 7.58 -2.30
CA ARG A 102 10.29 8.91 -2.78
C ARG A 102 9.82 9.25 -4.19
#